data_AF-A0A2N1PW84-F1
#
_entry.id   AF-A0A2N1PW84-F1
#
_cell.length_a   1.000
_cell.length_b   1.000
_cell.length_c   1.000
_cell.angle_alpha   90.00
_cell.angle_beta   90.00
_cell.angle_gamma   90.00
#
_symmetry.space_group_name_H-M   'P 1'
#
loop_
_entity.id
_entity.type
_entity.pdbx_description
1 polymer ?
#
loop_
_entity_poly.entity_id
_entity_poly.type
_entity_poly.pdbx_seq_one_letter_code
_entity_poly.pdbx_strand_id
1 'polypeptide(L)' 'MLYNFIEIEKKWQDYWYEQKLFKTQENRLKEKYYVLDMFPYPSASGLHVGHIEGYTATDIMSRFKRMQGF' A
#
# COMPACT_ATOMS: atom_id res chain seq x y z
N MET A 1 13.00 -17.15 20.05
CA MET A 1 11.68 -17.30 19.41
C MET A 1 11.82 -16.88 17.95
N LEU A 2 11.22 -17.63 17.03
CA LEU A 2 11.22 -17.33 15.59
C LEU A 2 10.14 -16.29 15.25
N TYR A 3 10.39 -15.45 14.25
CA TYR A 3 9.42 -14.48 13.72
C TYR A 3 8.29 -15.21 12.96
N ASN A 4 7.04 -15.05 13.41
CA ASN A 4 5.86 -15.62 12.77
C ASN A 4 5.18 -14.59 11.86
N PHE A 5 5.60 -14.53 10.60
CA PHE A 5 5.06 -13.58 9.62
C PHE A 5 3.58 -13.83 9.30
N ILE A 6 3.11 -15.08 9.37
CA ILE A 6 1.71 -15.43 9.06
C ILE A 6 0.74 -14.71 10.00
N GLU A 7 1.03 -14.71 11.29
CA GLU A 7 0.20 -14.03 12.29
C GLU A 7 0.37 -12.51 12.25
N ILE A 8 1.62 -12.04 12.09
CA ILE A 8 1.96 -10.62 12.17
C ILE A 8 1.43 -9.85 10.96
N GLU A 9 1.63 -10.36 9.75
CA GLU A 9 1.19 -9.70 8.51
C GLU A 9 -0.33 -9.61 8.45
N LYS A 10 -1.03 -10.72 8.76
CA LYS A 10 -2.50 -10.75 8.79
C LYS A 10 -3.06 -9.74 9.79
N LYS A 11 -2.55 -9.73 11.03
CA LYS A 11 -2.98 -8.78 12.08
C LYS A 11 -2.90 -7.33 11.59
N TRP A 12 -1.79 -6.95 10.97
CA TRP A 12 -1.60 -5.55 10.54
C TRP A 12 -2.42 -5.19 9.31
N GLN A 13 -2.56 -6.10 8.34
CA GLN A 13 -3.43 -5.91 7.19
C GLN A 13 -4.89 -5.68 7.63
N ASP A 14 -5.40 -6.52 8.54
CA ASP A 14 -6.75 -6.42 9.10
C ASP A 14 -6.92 -5.07 9.82
N TYR A 15 -5.99 -4.71 10.71
CA TYR A 15 -6.02 -3.43 11.42
C TYR A 15 -6.04 -2.22 10.48
N TRP A 16 -5.18 -2.19 9.45
CA TRP A 16 -5.13 -1.08 8.50
C TRP A 16 -6.42 -0.95 7.68
N TYR A 17 -7.02 -2.09 7.32
CA TYR A 17 -8.28 -2.16 6.58
C TYR A 17 -9.45 -1.63 7.43
N GLU A 18 -9.60 -2.15 8.65
CA GLU A 18 -10.67 -1.75 9.58
C GLU A 18 -10.62 -0.26 9.91
N GLN A 19 -9.41 0.26 10.17
CA GLN A 19 -9.20 1.67 10.47
C GLN A 19 -9.22 2.57 9.22
N LYS A 20 -9.38 1.99 8.03
CA LYS A 20 -9.39 2.69 6.73
C LYS A 20 -8.19 3.61 6.54
N LEU A 21 -7.00 3.21 7.03
CA LEU A 21 -5.83 4.09 7.08
C LEU A 21 -5.46 4.63 5.70
N PHE A 22 -5.56 3.79 4.66
CA PHE A 22 -5.21 4.19 3.29
C PHE A 22 -6.31 4.94 2.53
N LYS A 23 -7.48 5.17 3.15
CA LYS A 23 -8.52 6.02 2.56
C LYS A 23 -8.09 7.49 2.66
N THR A 24 -7.78 8.10 1.52
CA THR A 24 -7.46 9.53 1.44
C THR A 24 -8.69 10.39 1.80
N GLN A 25 -8.47 11.44 2.59
CA GLN A 25 -9.50 12.43 2.93
C GLN A 25 -9.26 13.72 2.14
N GLU A 26 -10.32 14.44 1.80
CA GLU A 26 -10.17 15.78 1.24
C GLU A 26 -9.79 16.77 2.35
N ASN A 27 -8.49 17.01 2.51
CA ASN A 27 -7.97 18.03 3.40
C ASN A 27 -7.23 19.10 2.58
N ARG A 28 -7.84 20.28 2.44
CA ARG A 28 -7.25 21.40 1.69
C ARG A 28 -6.06 22.07 2.40
N LEU A 29 -5.81 21.73 3.67
CA LEU A 29 -4.69 22.25 4.47
C LEU A 29 -3.40 21.45 4.29
N LYS A 30 -3.45 20.28 3.65
CA LYS A 30 -2.28 19.43 3.38
C LYS A 30 -1.90 19.49 1.91
N GLU A 31 -0.60 19.41 1.63
CA GLU A 31 -0.11 19.24 0.27
C GLU A 31 -0.52 17.87 -0.26
N LYS A 32 -1.16 17.85 -1.43
CA LYS A 32 -1.61 16.60 -2.04
C LYS A 32 -0.44 15.88 -2.71
N TYR A 33 -0.37 14.57 -2.54
CA TYR A 33 0.54 13.71 -3.30
C TYR A 33 -0.22 12.52 -3.89
N TYR A 34 -0.09 12.31 -5.20
CA TYR A 34 -0.73 11.19 -5.90
C TYR A 34 0.32 10.26 -6.47
N VAL A 35 0.32 9.02 -6.00
CA VAL A 35 1.20 7.96 -6.49
C VAL A 35 0.34 6.98 -7.27
N LEU A 36 0.74 6.69 -8.50
CA LEU A 36 0.01 5.81 -9.41
C LEU A 36 0.99 4.84 -10.06
N ASP A 37 0.63 3.57 -10.04
CA ASP A 37 1.29 2.52 -10.81
C ASP A 37 0.42 2.11 -12.00
N MET A 38 1.01 1.39 -12.96
CA MET A 38 0.29 0.84 -14.09
C MET A 38 -0.64 -0.28 -13.63
N PHE A 39 -1.94 -0.10 -13.87
CA PHE A 39 -2.92 -1.14 -13.56
C PHE A 39 -2.65 -2.41 -14.37
N PRO A 40 -2.76 -3.60 -13.76
CA PRO A 40 -2.45 -4.84 -14.45
C PRO A 40 -3.58 -5.19 -15.42
N TYR A 41 -3.23 -5.80 -16.54
CA TYR A 41 -4.23 -6.47 -17.38
C TYR A 41 -4.75 -7.71 -16.64
N PRO A 42 -6.08 -7.97 -16.60
CA PRO A 42 -6.65 -9.12 -15.91
C PRO A 42 -6.44 -10.41 -16.74
N SER A 43 -5.19 -10.87 -16.83
CA SER A 43 -4.75 -11.99 -17.69
C SER A 43 -5.20 -13.39 -17.23
N ALA A 44 -5.89 -13.50 -16.11
CA ALA A 44 -6.23 -14.76 -15.42
C ALA A 44 -5.04 -15.65 -14.98
N SER A 45 -3.80 -15.27 -15.31
CA SER A 45 -2.57 -15.97 -14.89
C SER A 45 -2.09 -15.59 -13.48
N GLY A 46 -2.80 -14.69 -12.80
CA GLY A 46 -2.39 -14.15 -11.51
C GLY A 46 -1.28 -13.10 -11.60
N LEU A 47 -0.79 -12.67 -10.43
CA LEU A 47 0.30 -11.70 -10.32
C LEU A 47 1.66 -12.40 -10.49
N HIS A 48 2.44 -11.99 -11.49
CA HIS A 48 3.86 -12.33 -11.60
C HIS A 48 4.79 -11.36 -10.82
N VAL A 49 6.06 -11.73 -10.68
CA VAL A 49 7.09 -10.98 -9.93
C VAL A 49 7.20 -9.52 -10.37
N GLY A 50 7.10 -9.22 -11.68
CA GLY A 50 7.11 -7.83 -12.16
C GLY A 50 6.01 -6.94 -11.59
N HIS A 51 4.82 -7.48 -11.28
CA HIS A 51 3.77 -6.71 -10.59
C HIS A 51 4.17 -6.39 -9.16
N ILE A 52 4.77 -7.37 -8.46
CA ILE A 52 5.22 -7.21 -7.07
C ILE A 52 6.29 -6.13 -7.00
N GLU A 53 7.25 -6.13 -7.93
CA GLU A 53 8.31 -5.13 -7.99
C GLU A 53 7.74 -3.71 -8.13
N GLY A 54 6.88 -3.48 -9.14
CA GLY A 54 6.25 -2.17 -9.37
C GLY A 54 5.42 -1.71 -8.18
N TYR A 55 4.45 -2.53 -7.75
CA TYR A 55 3.50 -2.16 -6.69
C TYR A 55 4.18 -1.95 -5.34
N THR A 56 5.26 -2.69 -5.06
CA THR A 56 6.03 -2.48 -3.83
C THR A 56 6.76 -1.13 -3.86
N ALA A 57 7.38 -0.75 -4.98
CA ALA A 57 8.03 0.55 -5.11
C ALA A 57 7.02 1.72 -4.94
N THR A 58 5.85 1.58 -5.55
CA THR A 58 4.75 2.55 -5.46
C THR A 58 4.20 2.64 -4.02
N ASP A 59 4.03 1.51 -3.31
CA ASP A 59 3.59 1.50 -1.90
C ASP A 59 4.64 2.12 -0.96
N ILE A 60 5.94 1.84 -1.18
CA ILE A 60 7.04 2.47 -0.43
C ILE A 60 6.97 4.00 -0.56
N MET A 61 6.84 4.53 -1.78
CA MET A 61 6.74 5.98 -1.99
C MET A 61 5.48 6.56 -1.32
N SER A 62 4.35 5.87 -1.44
CA SER A 62 3.08 6.28 -0.84
C SER A 62 3.17 6.38 0.68
N ARG A 63 3.79 5.39 1.34
CA ARG A 63 4.01 5.39 2.80
C ARG A 63 5.01 6.45 3.22
N PHE A 64 6.11 6.59 2.50
CA PHE A 64 7.12 7.61 2.76
C PHE A 64 6.51 9.01 2.74
N LYS A 65 5.74 9.34 1.71
CA LYS A 65 5.08 10.65 1.58
C LYS A 65 4.01 10.88 2.65
N ARG A 66 3.20 9.86 2.95
CA ARG A 66 2.24 9.94 4.07
C ARG A 66 2.92 10.23 5.41
N MET A 67 4.07 9.63 5.68
CA MET A 67 4.85 9.91 6.90
C MET A 67 5.46 11.31 6.92
N GLN A 68 5.65 11.94 5.76
CA GLN A 68 6.08 13.33 5.62
C GLN A 68 4.93 14.35 5.72
N GLY A 69 3.68 13.90 5.88
CA GLY A 69 2.52 14.77 6.10
C GLY A 69 1.75 15.19 4.83
N PHE A 70 2.08 14.61 3.67
CA PHE A 70 1.29 14.71 2.44
C PHE A 70 -0.06 13.96 2.57
#